data_AF-A0A1H8UCK9-F1
#
_entry.id   AF-A0A1H8UCK9-F1
#
_cell.length_a   1.000
_cell.length_b   1.000
_cell.length_c   1.000
_cell.angle_alpha   90.00
_cell.angle_beta   90.00
_cell.angle_gamma   90.00
#
_symmetry.space_group_name_H-M   'P 1'
#
loop_
_entity.id
_entity.type
_entity.pdbx_description
1 polymer ?
#
loop_
_entity_poly.entity_id
_entity_poly.type
_entity_poly.pdbx_seq_one_letter_code
_entity_poly.pdbx_strand_id
1 'polypeptide(L)'
;MSKKKESTTKVTPIRFDPVLRHGLEMLGRTLRTPMNKLVNQAVDDFLKRRTAEVETDLTALLNDIKAYRKQDPDFEKVIRQTAQSEALAVRKRIQDPAEGHRLHRTKRDRAASSKRRTAGRG
;
A
#
# COMPACT_ATOMS: atom_id res chain seq x y z
N MET A 1 -25.34 -32.03 16.50
CA MET A 1 -24.68 -32.60 15.32
C MET A 1 -23.85 -31.52 14.64
N SER A 2 -22.53 -31.54 14.83
CA SER A 2 -21.64 -30.49 14.33
C SER A 2 -21.47 -30.61 12.81
N LYS A 3 -21.83 -29.55 12.07
CA LYS A 3 -21.57 -29.44 10.63
C LYS A 3 -20.07 -29.61 10.39
N LYS A 4 -19.70 -30.66 9.64
CA LYS A 4 -18.36 -30.89 9.11
C LYS A 4 -17.99 -29.67 8.25
N LYS A 5 -16.98 -28.88 8.64
CA LYS A 5 -16.44 -27.80 7.79
C LYS A 5 -15.94 -28.46 6.50
N GLU A 6 -16.64 -28.23 5.40
CA GLU A 6 -16.11 -28.54 4.07
C GLU A 6 -14.85 -27.69 3.86
N SER A 7 -13.69 -28.33 3.82
CA SER A 7 -12.46 -27.68 3.41
C SER A 7 -12.55 -27.41 1.92
N THR A 8 -12.69 -26.14 1.54
CA THR A 8 -12.62 -25.67 0.15
C THR A 8 -11.16 -25.69 -0.33
N THR A 9 -10.54 -26.86 -0.33
CA THR A 9 -9.16 -27.02 -0.77
C THR A 9 -9.10 -26.82 -2.29
N LYS A 10 -8.47 -25.73 -2.71
CA LYS A 10 -8.23 -25.44 -4.12
C LYS A 10 -6.89 -26.02 -4.55
N VAL A 11 -6.85 -26.65 -5.72
CA VAL A 11 -5.58 -27.08 -6.32
C VAL A 11 -4.89 -25.87 -6.90
N THR A 12 -3.65 -25.62 -6.47
CA THR A 12 -2.82 -24.53 -6.98
C THR A 12 -1.53 -25.12 -7.55
N PRO A 13 -1.29 -25.01 -8.86
CA PRO A 13 -0.05 -25.49 -9.45
C PRO A 13 1.10 -24.55 -9.06
N ILE A 14 2.16 -25.10 -8.47
CA ILE A 14 3.37 -24.38 -8.07
C ILE A 14 4.55 -24.95 -8.86
N ARG A 15 5.38 -24.06 -9.41
CA ARG A 15 6.64 -24.45 -10.06
C ARG A 15 7.75 -24.40 -9.02
N PHE A 16 8.49 -25.48 -8.90
CA PHE A 16 9.64 -25.59 -8.00
C PHE A 16 10.93 -25.54 -8.79
N ASP A 17 11.95 -24.91 -8.21
CA ASP A 17 13.33 -25.10 -8.64
C ASP A 17 13.69 -26.59 -8.59
N PRO A 18 14.44 -27.14 -9.58
CA PRO A 18 14.80 -28.55 -9.62
C PRO A 18 15.47 -29.05 -8.34
N VAL A 19 16.33 -28.23 -7.71
CA VAL A 19 17.05 -28.61 -6.48
C VAL A 19 16.07 -28.72 -5.31
N LEU A 20 15.16 -27.76 -5.18
CA LEU A 20 14.13 -27.79 -4.13
C LEU A 20 13.17 -28.97 -4.31
N ARG A 21 12.77 -29.25 -5.56
CA ARG A 21 11.94 -30.41 -5.87
C ARG A 21 12.63 -31.72 -5.46
N HIS A 22 13.91 -31.88 -5.82
CA HIS A 22 14.66 -33.07 -5.45
C HIS A 22 14.78 -33.22 -3.93
N GLY A 23 15.08 -32.13 -3.22
CA GLY A 23 15.12 -32.11 -1.76
C GLY A 23 13.78 -32.52 -1.12
N LEU A 24 12.66 -31.97 -1.62
CA LEU A 24 11.31 -32.32 -1.17
C LEU A 24 10.96 -33.78 -1.45
N GLU A 25 11.37 -34.32 -2.60
CA GLU A 25 11.16 -35.74 -2.92
C GLU A 25 11.96 -36.65 -1.98
N MET A 26 13.21 -36.31 -1.67
CA MET A 26 14.01 -37.05 -0.69
C MET A 26 13.40 -36.99 0.71
N LEU A 27 13.04 -35.80 1.19
CA LEU A 27 12.37 -35.60 2.48
C LEU A 27 11.05 -36.37 2.56
N GLY A 28 10.24 -36.33 1.49
CA GLY A 28 8.98 -37.06 1.42
C GLY A 28 9.15 -38.57 1.55
N ARG A 29 10.19 -39.13 0.92
CA ARG A 29 10.53 -40.56 1.04
C ARG A 29 10.98 -40.91 2.45
N THR A 30 11.90 -40.14 3.02
CA THR A 30 12.46 -40.40 4.35
C THR A 30 11.40 -40.26 5.46
N LEU A 31 10.59 -39.21 5.40
CA LEU A 31 9.54 -38.92 6.38
C LEU A 31 8.21 -39.63 6.08
N ARG A 32 8.16 -40.45 5.01
CA ARG A 32 6.96 -41.13 4.52
C ARG A 32 5.74 -40.20 4.41
N THR A 33 5.98 -38.97 4.00
CA THR A 33 4.98 -37.90 3.96
C THR A 33 4.82 -37.41 2.52
N PRO A 34 3.59 -37.26 1.99
CA PRO A 34 3.38 -36.75 0.65
C PRO A 34 3.96 -35.34 0.49
N MET A 35 4.56 -35.07 -0.67
CA MET A 35 5.20 -33.78 -0.97
C MET A 35 4.26 -32.59 -0.74
N ASN A 36 2.98 -32.69 -1.15
CA ASN A 36 1.99 -31.63 -0.93
C ASN A 36 1.80 -31.31 0.56
N LYS A 37 1.85 -32.33 1.43
CA LYS A 37 1.70 -32.13 2.88
C LYS A 37 2.94 -31.43 3.46
N LEU A 38 4.13 -31.82 3.00
CA LEU A 38 5.37 -31.13 3.39
C LEU A 38 5.37 -29.66 2.95
N VAL A 39 4.94 -29.38 1.71
CA VAL A 39 4.84 -28.02 1.20
C VAL A 39 3.84 -27.21 2.02
N ASN A 40 2.63 -27.74 2.26
CA ASN A 40 1.63 -27.04 3.06
C ASN A 40 2.11 -26.76 4.47
N GLN A 41 2.81 -27.70 5.11
CA GLN A 41 3.37 -27.51 6.44
C GLN A 41 4.48 -26.44 6.42
N ALA A 42 5.38 -26.48 5.45
CA ALA A 42 6.45 -25.50 5.32
C ALA A 42 5.89 -24.08 5.10
N VAL A 43 4.84 -23.95 4.28
CA VAL A 43 4.15 -22.67 4.04
C VAL A 43 3.43 -22.19 5.30
N ASP A 44 2.74 -23.08 6.01
CA ASP A 44 2.06 -22.75 7.28
C ASP A 44 3.06 -22.24 8.34
N ASP A 45 4.18 -22.95 8.50
CA ASP A 45 5.24 -22.57 9.45
C ASP A 45 5.90 -21.24 9.05
N PHE A 46 6.17 -21.03 7.76
CA PHE A 46 6.69 -19.76 7.25
C PHE A 46 5.72 -18.61 7.52
N LEU A 47 4.44 -18.79 7.20
CA LEU A 47 3.43 -17.77 7.38
C LEU A 47 3.31 -17.39 8.85
N LYS A 48 3.16 -18.36 9.77
CA LYS A 48 3.06 -18.08 11.21
C LYS A 48 4.23 -17.24 11.74
N ARG A 49 5.45 -17.62 11.38
CA ARG A 49 6.66 -16.90 11.82
C ARG A 49 6.68 -15.50 11.22
N ARG A 50 6.49 -15.38 9.91
CA ARG A 50 6.61 -14.11 9.22
C ARG A 50 5.49 -13.13 9.58
N THR A 51 4.28 -13.62 9.82
CA THR A 51 3.18 -12.76 10.30
C THR A 51 3.43 -12.26 11.71
N ALA A 52 3.94 -13.10 12.61
CA ALA A 52 4.24 -12.71 13.99
C ALA A 52 5.37 -11.66 14.05
N GLU A 53 6.42 -11.82 13.23
CA GLU A 53 7.48 -10.83 13.07
C GLU A 53 6.92 -9.48 12.61
N VAL A 54 6.13 -9.48 11.52
CA VAL A 54 5.54 -8.25 10.98
C VAL A 54 4.58 -7.60 11.97
N GLU A 55 3.77 -8.37 12.69
CA GLU A 55 2.86 -7.85 13.71
C GLU A 55 3.65 -7.17 14.85
N THR A 56 4.76 -7.77 15.27
CA THR A 56 5.64 -7.20 16.31
C THR A 56 6.23 -5.88 15.85
N ASP A 57 6.80 -5.84 14.65
CA ASP A 57 7.43 -4.64 14.08
C ASP A 57 6.43 -3.49 13.91
N LEU A 58 5.25 -3.80 13.36
CA LEU A 58 4.18 -2.81 13.19
C LEU A 58 3.67 -2.29 14.53
N THR A 59 3.56 -3.17 15.53
CA THR A 59 3.15 -2.78 16.89
C THR A 59 4.18 -1.87 17.54
N ALA A 60 5.46 -2.18 17.39
CA ALA A 60 6.55 -1.34 17.88
C ALA A 60 6.51 0.06 17.25
N LEU A 61 6.44 0.15 15.91
CA LEU A 61 6.34 1.42 15.21
C LEU A 61 5.09 2.22 15.63
N LEU A 62 3.95 1.55 15.78
CA LEU A 62 2.71 2.19 16.21
C LEU A 62 2.83 2.73 17.63
N ASN A 63 3.52 2.03 18.52
CA ASN A 63 3.82 2.50 19.88
C ASN A 63 4.73 3.72 19.86
N ASP A 64 5.75 3.75 19.01
CA ASP A 64 6.65 4.90 18.86
C ASP A 64 5.89 6.14 18.35
N ILE A 65 5.02 5.98 17.35
CA ILE A 65 4.16 7.08 16.86
C ILE A 65 3.24 7.58 17.98
N LYS A 66 2.65 6.68 18.77
CA LYS A 66 1.82 7.06 19.92
C LYS A 66 2.63 7.77 21.00
N ALA A 67 3.85 7.33 21.28
CA ALA A 67 4.74 7.96 22.25
C ALA A 67 5.11 9.37 21.80
N TYR A 68 5.48 9.55 20.53
CA TYR A 68 5.74 10.86 19.94
C TYR A 68 4.56 11.81 20.12
N ARG A 69 3.34 11.37 19.78
CA ARG A 69 2.13 12.18 19.98
C ARG A 69 1.86 12.56 21.44
N LYS A 70 2.20 11.70 22.39
CA LYS A 70 2.01 11.96 23.83
C LYS A 70 3.09 12.88 24.40
N GLN A 71 4.30 12.82 23.87
CA GLN A 71 5.43 13.63 24.33
C GLN A 71 5.41 15.05 23.77
N ASP A 72 4.64 15.31 22.72
CA ASP A 72 4.43 16.65 22.19
C ASP A 72 3.20 17.31 22.86
N PRO A 73 3.40 18.17 23.88
CA PRO A 73 2.31 18.86 24.58
C PRO A 73 1.59 19.88 23.70
N ASP A 74 2.17 20.30 22.59
CA ASP A 74 1.59 21.25 21.65
C ASP A 74 1.04 20.56 20.39
N PHE A 75 1.09 19.23 20.26
CA PHE A 75 0.66 18.50 19.04
C PHE A 75 -0.74 18.89 18.56
N GLU A 76 -1.73 18.84 19.47
CA GLU A 76 -3.12 19.22 19.20
C GLU A 76 -3.32 20.73 18.98
N LYS A 77 -2.38 21.53 19.49
CA LYS A 77 -2.40 22.99 19.33
C LYS A 77 -1.84 23.38 17.98
N VAL A 78 -0.75 22.75 17.54
CA VAL A 78 -0.16 22.94 16.21
C VAL A 78 -1.13 22.49 15.14
N ILE A 79 -1.76 21.31 15.27
CA ILE A 79 -2.80 20.85 14.33
C ILE A 79 -3.95 21.86 14.23
N ARG A 80 -4.45 22.36 15.38
CA ARG A 80 -5.51 23.38 15.38
C ARG A 80 -5.07 24.70 14.77
N GLN A 81 -3.86 25.15 15.06
CA GLN A 81 -3.30 26.38 14.48
C GLN A 81 -3.12 26.25 12.97
N THR A 82 -2.63 25.12 12.48
CA THR A 82 -2.53 24.82 11.04
C THR A 82 -3.91 24.82 10.39
N ALA A 83 -4.87 24.06 10.92
CA ALA A 83 -6.23 24.00 10.37
C ALA A 83 -6.93 25.38 10.38
N GLN A 84 -6.74 26.17 11.43
CA GLN A 84 -7.25 27.54 11.49
C GLN A 84 -6.55 28.45 10.47
N SER A 85 -5.23 28.33 10.30
CA SER A 85 -4.48 29.11 9.33
C SER A 85 -4.88 28.80 7.89
N GLU A 86 -5.11 27.53 7.56
CA GLU A 86 -5.64 27.08 6.27
C GLU A 86 -7.06 27.57 6.04
N ALA A 87 -7.96 27.41 7.02
CA ALA A 87 -9.32 27.92 6.93
C ALA A 87 -9.36 29.44 6.74
N LEU A 88 -8.46 30.18 7.40
CA LEU A 88 -8.29 31.62 7.20
C LEU A 88 -7.69 31.95 5.84
N ALA A 89 -6.73 31.16 5.33
CA ALA A 89 -6.15 31.35 4.00
C ALA A 89 -7.21 31.16 2.90
N VAL A 90 -8.04 30.12 2.99
CA VAL A 90 -9.18 29.87 2.09
C VAL A 90 -10.20 31.01 2.18
N ARG A 91 -10.58 31.44 3.40
CA ARG A 91 -11.50 32.58 3.59
C ARG A 91 -10.95 33.89 3.06
N LYS A 92 -9.65 34.13 3.21
CA LYS A 92 -8.95 35.31 2.69
C LYS A 92 -8.61 35.20 1.20
N ARG A 93 -9.01 34.11 0.52
CA ARG A 93 -8.69 33.80 -0.89
C ARG A 93 -7.20 33.98 -1.21
N ILE A 94 -6.33 33.68 -0.24
CA ILE A 94 -4.91 33.58 -0.50
C ILE A 94 -4.77 32.27 -1.27
N GLN A 95 -4.58 32.36 -2.59
CA GLN A 95 -4.36 31.20 -3.44
C GLN A 95 -3.14 30.46 -2.93
N ASP A 96 -3.34 29.23 -2.50
CA ASP A 96 -2.24 28.32 -2.17
C ASP A 96 -1.40 28.14 -3.45
N PRO A 97 -0.11 28.48 -3.44
CA PRO A 97 0.77 28.25 -4.59
C PRO A 97 0.79 26.78 -5.06
N ALA A 98 0.46 25.83 -4.19
CA ALA A 98 0.33 24.41 -4.52
C ALA A 98 -0.99 24.08 -5.25
N GLU A 99 -2.04 24.89 -5.09
CA GLU A 99 -3.25 24.84 -5.90
C GLU A 99 -2.99 25.55 -7.24
N GLY A 100 -2.29 24.85 -8.14
CA GLY A 100 -2.03 25.34 -9.49
C GLY A 100 -3.29 25.93 -10.14
N HIS A 101 -3.16 27.10 -10.76
CA HIS A 101 -4.31 27.82 -11.30
C HIS A 101 -4.83 27.13 -12.56
N ARG A 102 -6.12 26.78 -12.59
CA ARG A 102 -6.77 26.36 -13.84
C ARG A 102 -6.87 27.59 -14.75
N LEU A 103 -5.98 27.67 -15.73
CA LEU A 103 -6.10 28.64 -16.82
C LEU A 103 -7.41 28.38 -17.57
N HIS A 104 -8.47 29.12 -17.23
CA HIS A 104 -9.70 29.15 -18.00
C HIS A 104 -9.41 29.86 -19.32
N ARG A 105 -8.96 29.08 -20.30
CA ARG A 105 -8.65 29.55 -21.64
C ARG A 105 -9.95 30.02 -22.30
N THR A 106 -10.11 31.33 -22.46
CA THR A 106 -11.34 31.89 -23.02
C THR A 106 -11.39 31.66 -24.54
N LYS A 107 -12.59 31.74 -25.15
CA LYS A 107 -12.74 31.58 -26.62
C LYS A 107 -11.92 32.62 -27.40
N ARG A 108 -11.59 33.78 -26.81
CA ARG A 108 -10.71 34.80 -27.41
C ARG A 108 -9.26 34.33 -27.51
N ASP A 109 -8.77 33.59 -26.51
CA ASP A 109 -7.40 33.05 -26.50
C ASP A 109 -7.22 31.88 -27.49
N ARG A 110 -8.29 31.14 -27.78
CA ARG A 110 -8.31 30.15 -28.87
C ARG A 110 -8.25 30.82 -30.25
N ALA A 111 -8.88 31.97 -30.43
CA ALA A 111 -8.85 32.72 -31.70
C ALA A 111 -7.47 33.32 -32.00
N ALA A 112 -6.77 33.83 -30.97
CA ALA A 112 -5.39 34.32 -31.09
C ALA A 112 -4.38 33.20 -31.38
N SER A 113 -4.59 32.00 -30.82
CA SER A 113 -3.73 30.84 -31.09
C SER A 113 -4.00 30.20 -32.46
N SER A 114 -5.19 30.38 -33.03
CA SER A 114 -5.54 29.91 -34.39
C SER A 114 -4.90 30.79 -35.48
N LYS A 115 -4.89 32.12 -35.30
CA LYS A 115 -4.25 33.07 -36.25
C LYS A 115 -2.73 32.91 -36.37
N ARG A 116 -2.05 32.37 -35.35
CA ARG A 116 -0.61 32.06 -35.41
C ARG A 116 -0.29 30.74 -36.13
N ARG A 117 -1.27 29.86 -36.33
CA ARG A 117 -1.09 28.60 -37.10
C ARG A 117 -1.32 28.80 -38.60
N THR A 118 -2.00 29.87 -39.00
CA THR A 118 -2.29 30.19 -40.42
C THR A 118 -1.31 31.19 -41.03
N ALA A 119 -0.41 31.78 -40.25
CA ALA A 119 0.62 32.72 -40.73
C ALA A 119 2.00 32.06 -40.96
N GLY A 120 2.09 30.72 -40.85
CA GLY A 120 3.34 29.95 -40.97
C GLY A 120 3.30 28.82 -42.00
N ARG A 121 2.34 28.82 -42.91
CA ARG A 121 2.34 27.90 -44.07
C ARG A 121 1.94 28.74 -45.29
N GLY A 122 2.93 28.95 -46.15
CA GLY A 122 2.79 29.66 -47.41
C GLY A 122 1.88 28.96 -48.41
#